data_AF-A0A371GV70-F1
#
_entry.id   AF-A0A371GV70-F1
#
_cell.length_a   1.000
_cell.length_b   1.000
_cell.length_c   1.000
_cell.angle_alpha   90.00
_cell.angle_beta   90.00
_cell.angle_gamma   90.00
#
_symmetry.space_group_name_H-M   'P 1'
#
loop_
_entity.id
_entity.type
_entity.pdbx_description
1 polymer ?
#
loop_
_entity_poly.entity_id
_entity_poly.type
_entity_poly.pdbx_seq_one_letter_code
_entity_poly.pdbx_strand_id
1 'polypeptide(L)'
;MYSQCIVIEDALAGVQAAKAAQMRCIAVRTTLSDEALESAGPTLIRDDIGSVSLGDILSGGSVGNNKRMQGSETLNNFSQSSSAVLAGGLQGSRRDILRFGSLGIALSCLFFTLSNWKLIATLQAMQYASPKAIWNKLFGVTQPPMEQKEDNSTYDRIQQFVNYISDLESRGNAQIVPEFPSKLDWLNTAPLQFCRELKGKVVLLDFWTYCCINCMHVLPDLDALEKKYKDMPFVVVGVHSAKFDNEKDSEAIRNAVLRYGISHPVVNDGDMYLWRKLGINSWPTFAIIGPNGKLLAQLAGEGHKKDLDDFVEAALLFYGKQNMLDNTPISLSLEKDNDPRLFTSPLKFPGKLAIDVLNNRLFISDSNHNRIVVTDLDGNFIVQIGSSGEEGFQDGSFDDATFNRPQGIAYNAKKNILYVADTENHALREIDFVNEKVRTLAGNGTKGSDYVGGGKGDAQLLNSPWDVCFHPFEEKIYIAMAGQHQIWEHNLLDATTRAFSGDGYERNLNGSSSSSTSFAQPSGLSLSQDLREIYIADSESSSIRATDLKTGGSRLLAGGDPIFSDNLFKFGDQDGIGSEVLLQHPLGVMSGNDGEIYIADSYNHKSSLRNFACLGTCFIAS
;
A
#
# COMPACT_ATOMS: atom_id res chain seq x y z
N MET A 1 37.09 -19.04 -12.07
CA MET A 1 35.72 -18.89 -12.61
C MET A 1 34.77 -19.19 -11.48
N TYR A 2 34.14 -18.17 -10.90
CA TYR A 2 33.12 -18.36 -9.85
C TYR A 2 31.84 -18.89 -10.53
N SER A 3 31.59 -20.19 -10.39
CA SER A 3 30.39 -20.84 -10.93
C SER A 3 29.19 -20.46 -10.05
N GLN A 4 28.31 -19.60 -10.56
CA GLN A 4 27.08 -19.22 -9.86
C GLN A 4 26.16 -20.43 -9.72
N CYS A 5 25.73 -20.72 -8.49
CA CYS A 5 24.78 -21.77 -8.17
C CYS A 5 23.47 -21.15 -7.67
N ILE A 6 22.35 -21.60 -8.22
CA ILE A 6 21.00 -21.21 -7.80
C ILE A 6 20.28 -22.40 -7.17
N VAL A 7 19.51 -22.14 -6.13
CA VAL A 7 18.63 -23.12 -5.48
C VAL A 7 17.20 -22.76 -5.85
N ILE A 8 16.44 -23.71 -6.41
CA ILE A 8 15.09 -23.48 -6.91
C ILE A 8 14.16 -24.49 -6.28
N GLU A 9 13.18 -23.98 -5.53
CA GLU A 9 12.15 -24.79 -4.91
C GLU A 9 10.96 -24.90 -5.87
N ASP A 10 10.69 -26.14 -6.29
CA ASP A 10 9.41 -26.56 -6.89
C ASP A 10 8.87 -25.75 -8.09
N ALA A 11 9.78 -25.21 -8.89
CA ALA A 11 9.47 -24.46 -10.10
C ALA A 11 10.16 -25.10 -11.32
N LEU A 12 9.44 -25.98 -12.03
CA LEU A 12 9.95 -26.67 -13.22
C LEU A 12 10.52 -25.70 -14.27
N ALA A 13 9.79 -24.60 -14.51
CA ALA A 13 10.22 -23.54 -15.43
C ALA A 13 11.50 -22.82 -14.93
N GLY A 14 11.69 -22.69 -13.62
CA GLY A 14 12.89 -22.13 -13.02
C GLY A 14 14.11 -23.02 -13.22
N VAL A 15 13.96 -24.33 -13.02
CA VAL A 15 15.04 -25.32 -13.23
C VAL A 15 15.45 -25.37 -14.71
N GLN A 16 14.47 -25.35 -15.63
CA GLN A 16 14.72 -25.31 -17.07
C GLN A 16 15.41 -24.01 -17.50
N ALA A 17 15.02 -22.87 -16.92
CA ALA A 17 15.66 -21.59 -17.18
C ALA A 17 17.13 -21.56 -16.68
N ALA A 18 17.40 -22.10 -15.50
CA ALA A 18 18.76 -22.20 -14.97
C ALA A 18 19.65 -23.08 -15.87
N LYS A 19 19.12 -24.20 -16.36
CA LYS A 19 19.81 -25.07 -17.33
C LYS A 19 20.08 -24.36 -18.66
N ALA A 20 19.09 -23.64 -19.20
CA ALA A 20 19.25 -22.88 -20.44
C ALA A 20 20.31 -21.76 -20.31
N ALA A 21 20.44 -21.18 -19.11
CA ALA A 21 21.46 -20.20 -18.77
C ALA A 21 22.84 -20.81 -18.43
N GLN A 22 23.00 -22.14 -18.55
CA GLN A 22 24.21 -22.88 -18.14
C GLN A 22 24.64 -22.62 -16.69
N MET A 23 23.68 -22.30 -15.81
CA MET A 23 23.90 -22.10 -14.38
C MET A 23 23.79 -23.42 -13.63
N ARG A 24 24.52 -23.54 -12.53
CA ARG A 24 24.42 -24.71 -11.66
C ARG A 24 23.14 -24.62 -10.83
N CYS A 25 22.28 -25.63 -10.86
CA CYS A 25 20.97 -25.58 -10.22
C CYS A 25 20.82 -26.72 -9.20
N ILE A 26 20.43 -26.38 -7.97
CA ILE A 26 19.97 -27.36 -6.98
C ILE A 26 18.44 -27.23 -6.91
N ALA A 27 17.72 -28.27 -7.31
CA ALA A 27 16.27 -28.29 -7.18
C ALA A 27 15.88 -28.79 -5.78
N VAL A 28 14.95 -28.10 -5.12
CA VAL A 28 14.35 -28.53 -3.85
C VAL A 28 12.93 -29.00 -4.13
N ARG A 29 12.61 -30.22 -3.70
CA ARG A 29 11.35 -30.90 -3.94
C ARG A 29 10.32 -30.47 -2.89
N THR A 30 9.12 -30.08 -3.31
CA THR A 30 7.98 -29.94 -2.38
C THR A 30 6.67 -30.54 -2.91
N THR A 31 6.32 -30.33 -4.19
CA THR A 31 5.09 -30.84 -4.82
C THR A 31 5.30 -31.46 -6.22
N LEU A 32 6.42 -31.19 -6.90
CA LEU A 32 6.75 -31.77 -8.21
C LEU A 32 7.28 -33.23 -8.08
N SER A 33 6.99 -34.07 -9.09
CA SER A 33 7.46 -35.46 -9.14
C SER A 33 8.93 -35.57 -9.54
N ASP A 34 9.56 -36.68 -9.17
CA ASP A 34 10.97 -36.98 -9.50
C ASP A 34 11.21 -36.98 -11.01
N GLU A 35 10.31 -37.58 -11.78
CA GLU A 35 10.47 -37.61 -13.24
C GLU A 35 10.42 -36.20 -13.85
N ALA A 36 9.59 -35.32 -13.29
CA ALA A 36 9.47 -33.93 -13.75
C ALA A 36 10.76 -33.15 -13.47
N LEU A 37 11.31 -33.24 -12.26
CA LEU A 37 12.54 -32.55 -11.89
C LEU A 37 13.78 -33.14 -12.59
N GLU A 38 13.89 -34.46 -12.70
CA GLU A 38 14.99 -35.12 -13.42
C GLU A 38 14.99 -34.76 -14.91
N SER A 39 13.82 -34.72 -15.55
CA SER A 39 13.70 -34.31 -16.95
C SER A 39 14.15 -32.85 -17.19
N ALA A 40 13.96 -31.97 -16.20
CA ALA A 40 14.45 -30.60 -16.25
C ALA A 40 15.97 -30.49 -16.10
N GLY A 41 16.64 -31.53 -15.59
CA GLY A 41 18.10 -31.66 -15.51
C GLY A 41 18.81 -30.67 -14.59
N PRO A 42 18.43 -30.55 -13.31
CA PRO A 42 19.21 -29.84 -12.29
C PRO A 42 20.55 -30.56 -12.05
N THR A 43 21.48 -29.85 -11.41
CA THR A 43 22.77 -30.42 -10.99
C THR A 43 22.61 -31.35 -9.78
N LEU A 44 21.65 -31.06 -8.90
CA LEU A 44 21.37 -31.83 -7.69
C LEU A 44 19.89 -31.66 -7.32
N ILE A 45 19.29 -32.69 -6.72
CA ILE A 45 17.93 -32.62 -6.16
C ILE A 45 18.03 -32.86 -4.64
N ARG A 46 17.30 -32.06 -3.85
CA ARG A 46 17.16 -32.19 -2.39
C ARG A 46 15.69 -32.22 -2.03
N ASP A 47 15.37 -32.92 -0.94
CA ASP A 47 13.98 -33.11 -0.51
C ASP A 47 13.45 -31.95 0.34
N ASP A 48 14.35 -31.10 0.83
CA ASP A 48 14.03 -29.91 1.60
C ASP A 48 15.14 -28.86 1.46
N ILE A 49 14.81 -27.60 1.67
CA ILE A 49 15.79 -26.51 1.52
C ILE A 49 16.85 -26.53 2.63
N GLY A 50 16.52 -27.09 3.80
CA GLY A 50 17.42 -27.24 4.93
C GLY A 50 18.53 -28.28 4.73
N SER A 51 18.35 -29.22 3.79
CA SER A 51 19.37 -30.21 3.41
C SER A 51 20.34 -29.73 2.33
N VAL A 52 20.23 -28.48 1.88
CA VAL A 52 21.20 -27.86 0.97
C VAL A 52 22.41 -27.36 1.76
N SER A 53 23.56 -28.03 1.61
CA SER A 53 24.79 -27.65 2.31
C SER A 53 25.60 -26.60 1.55
N LEU A 54 26.49 -25.88 2.26
CA LEU A 54 27.45 -24.98 1.63
C LEU A 54 28.38 -25.72 0.65
N GLY A 55 28.67 -27.01 0.93
CA GLY A 55 29.39 -27.89 0.01
C GLY A 55 28.60 -28.14 -1.28
N ASP A 56 27.28 -28.35 -1.19
CA ASP A 56 26.42 -28.49 -2.38
C ASP A 56 26.43 -27.20 -3.22
N ILE A 57 26.50 -26.02 -2.60
CA ILE A 57 26.53 -24.69 -3.24
C ILE A 57 27.92 -24.29 -3.79
N LEU A 58 29.00 -24.91 -3.31
CA LEU A 58 30.35 -24.58 -3.76
C LEU A 58 30.97 -25.63 -4.71
N SER A 59 30.64 -26.92 -4.55
CA SER A 59 31.32 -28.00 -5.27
C SER A 59 30.41 -29.03 -5.95
N GLY A 60 29.09 -28.89 -5.87
CA GLY A 60 28.15 -29.80 -6.56
C GLY A 60 27.74 -31.05 -5.78
N GLY A 61 28.25 -31.22 -4.55
CA GLY A 61 27.88 -32.32 -3.66
C GLY A 61 28.42 -33.69 -4.09
N SER A 62 28.49 -34.63 -3.14
CA SER A 62 28.84 -36.04 -3.35
C SER A 62 27.57 -36.88 -3.26
N VAL A 63 27.28 -37.70 -4.27
CA VAL A 63 26.12 -38.61 -4.25
C VAL A 63 26.43 -39.78 -3.30
N GLY A 64 25.94 -39.70 -2.06
CA GLY A 64 26.07 -40.75 -1.03
C GLY A 64 24.72 -41.43 -0.75
N ASN A 65 24.65 -42.72 -1.10
CA ASN A 65 23.49 -43.65 -1.14
C ASN A 65 22.69 -43.88 0.15
N ASN A 66 21.39 -44.24 0.01
CA ASN A 66 20.85 -45.52 0.55
C ASN A 66 19.40 -45.87 0.10
N LYS A 67 19.25 -46.79 -0.87
CA LYS A 67 18.73 -48.18 -0.67
C LYS A 67 18.82 -49.04 -1.97
N ARG A 68 19.53 -50.18 -1.85
CA ARG A 68 19.65 -51.37 -2.75
C ARG A 68 18.30 -52.13 -2.87
N MET A 69 17.98 -53.04 -3.80
CA MET A 69 18.74 -53.94 -4.70
C MET A 69 17.81 -54.63 -5.74
N GLN A 70 18.44 -55.17 -6.81
CA GLN A 70 18.08 -56.33 -7.66
C GLN A 70 17.19 -56.16 -8.91
N GLY A 71 17.79 -56.49 -10.06
CA GLY A 71 17.14 -56.84 -11.32
C GLY A 71 18.21 -57.23 -12.37
N SER A 72 18.09 -58.44 -12.91
CA SER A 72 19.10 -59.23 -13.62
C SER A 72 19.40 -58.81 -15.07
N GLU A 73 20.61 -59.15 -15.51
CA GLU A 73 21.11 -59.46 -16.86
C GLU A 73 20.16 -59.27 -18.06
N THR A 74 20.61 -58.52 -19.08
CA THR A 74 21.12 -59.13 -20.32
C THR A 74 21.79 -58.10 -21.24
N LEU A 75 23.05 -58.40 -21.58
CA LEU A 75 23.74 -57.87 -22.76
C LEU A 75 23.18 -58.55 -24.01
N ASN A 76 22.97 -57.77 -25.07
CA ASN A 76 23.26 -58.22 -26.43
C ASN A 76 23.97 -57.12 -27.22
N ASN A 77 25.12 -57.53 -27.77
CA ASN A 77 26.09 -56.78 -28.55
C ASN A 77 25.49 -56.12 -29.80
N PHE A 78 26.04 -54.98 -30.25
CA PHE A 78 27.03 -54.94 -31.36
C PHE A 78 27.55 -53.52 -31.64
N SER A 79 28.87 -53.39 -31.45
CA SER A 79 29.88 -52.75 -32.31
C SER A 79 29.80 -51.28 -32.80
N GLN A 80 30.80 -50.54 -32.30
CA GLN A 80 31.91 -49.91 -33.05
C GLN A 80 31.89 -48.42 -33.44
N SER A 81 32.81 -47.72 -32.73
CA SER A 81 33.88 -46.82 -33.21
C SER A 81 33.55 -45.40 -33.71
N SER A 82 33.69 -44.46 -32.76
CA SER A 82 34.63 -43.32 -32.75
C SER A 82 34.96 -42.49 -34.00
N SER A 83 34.94 -41.17 -33.75
CA SER A 83 35.85 -40.07 -34.17
C SER A 83 35.64 -39.36 -35.51
N ALA A 84 35.40 -38.03 -35.47
CA ALA A 84 36.37 -36.99 -35.89
C ALA A 84 35.73 -35.58 -36.10
N VAL A 85 36.24 -34.63 -35.30
CA VAL A 85 36.63 -33.22 -35.54
C VAL A 85 36.33 -32.51 -36.90
N LEU A 86 35.76 -31.29 -36.76
CA LEU A 86 35.84 -29.99 -37.51
C LEU A 86 35.90 -29.91 -39.06
N ALA A 87 34.99 -29.11 -39.65
CA ALA A 87 35.24 -27.82 -40.35
C ALA A 87 34.25 -27.53 -41.51
N GLY A 88 33.74 -26.29 -41.62
CA GLY A 88 33.10 -25.78 -42.86
C GLY A 88 32.06 -24.69 -42.64
N GLY A 89 32.38 -23.44 -43.01
CA GLY A 89 31.48 -22.28 -42.96
C GLY A 89 30.43 -22.26 -44.09
N LEU A 90 29.27 -21.65 -43.83
CA LEU A 90 28.14 -21.53 -44.76
C LEU A 90 28.09 -20.13 -45.41
N GLN A 91 28.08 -20.13 -46.75
CA GLN A 91 27.94 -18.96 -47.61
C GLN A 91 26.50 -18.93 -48.16
N GLY A 92 25.68 -17.94 -47.79
CA GLY A 92 24.27 -17.81 -48.21
C GLY A 92 24.01 -16.55 -49.05
N SER A 93 23.04 -16.60 -49.97
CA SER A 93 22.77 -15.53 -50.94
C SER A 93 22.06 -14.31 -50.31
N ARG A 94 22.27 -13.11 -50.89
CA ARG A 94 21.79 -11.81 -50.39
C ARG A 94 20.27 -11.71 -50.18
N ARG A 95 19.48 -12.56 -50.85
CA ARG A 95 18.01 -12.64 -50.74
C ARG A 95 17.56 -13.43 -49.50
N ASP A 96 18.32 -14.44 -49.11
CA ASP A 96 18.08 -15.23 -47.90
C ASP A 96 18.49 -14.43 -46.66
N ILE A 97 19.61 -13.69 -46.74
CA ILE A 97 20.06 -12.77 -45.68
C ILE A 97 18.99 -11.70 -45.39
N LEU A 98 18.26 -11.20 -46.39
CA LEU A 98 17.20 -10.21 -46.19
C LEU A 98 15.93 -10.81 -45.57
N ARG A 99 15.52 -12.02 -45.97
CA ARG A 99 14.36 -12.71 -45.35
C ARG A 99 14.64 -13.16 -43.91
N PHE A 100 15.81 -13.73 -43.67
CA PHE A 100 16.24 -14.12 -42.32
C PHE A 100 16.63 -12.91 -41.46
N GLY A 101 17.07 -11.80 -42.07
CA GLY A 101 17.29 -10.53 -41.38
C GLY A 101 15.99 -9.89 -40.89
N SER A 102 14.94 -9.85 -41.71
CA SER A 102 13.62 -9.35 -41.28
C SER A 102 12.94 -10.27 -40.27
N LEU A 103 13.07 -11.59 -40.44
CA LEU A 103 12.55 -12.57 -39.49
C LEU A 103 13.34 -12.56 -38.18
N GLY A 104 14.65 -12.35 -38.25
CA GLY A 104 15.55 -12.18 -37.11
C GLY A 104 15.27 -10.89 -36.35
N ILE A 105 14.99 -9.77 -37.02
CA ILE A 105 14.55 -8.53 -36.36
C ILE A 105 13.18 -8.72 -35.71
N ALA A 106 12.22 -9.37 -36.40
CA ALA A 106 10.90 -9.64 -35.82
C ALA A 106 10.98 -10.59 -34.61
N LEU A 107 11.80 -11.65 -34.69
CA LEU A 107 12.06 -12.58 -33.58
C LEU A 107 12.89 -11.93 -32.48
N SER A 108 13.82 -11.02 -32.78
CA SER A 108 14.58 -10.27 -31.78
C SER A 108 13.72 -9.20 -31.10
N CYS A 109 12.79 -8.55 -31.81
CA CYS A 109 11.78 -7.68 -31.21
C CYS A 109 10.82 -8.51 -30.35
N LEU A 110 10.34 -9.66 -30.82
CA LEU A 110 9.48 -10.57 -30.06
C LEU A 110 10.21 -11.13 -28.83
N PHE A 111 11.47 -11.55 -28.99
CA PHE A 111 12.30 -12.06 -27.91
C PHE A 111 12.65 -10.94 -26.94
N PHE A 112 12.98 -9.73 -27.39
CA PHE A 112 13.17 -8.55 -26.55
C PHE A 112 11.90 -8.20 -25.79
N THR A 113 10.73 -8.23 -26.43
CA THR A 113 9.45 -8.00 -25.74
C THR A 113 9.09 -9.11 -24.75
N LEU A 114 9.44 -10.37 -25.02
CA LEU A 114 9.15 -11.52 -24.15
C LEU A 114 10.16 -11.67 -23.00
N SER A 115 11.44 -11.40 -23.25
CA SER A 115 12.52 -11.47 -22.25
C SER A 115 12.62 -10.21 -21.39
N ASN A 116 12.17 -9.06 -21.91
CA ASN A 116 12.01 -7.82 -21.14
C ASN A 116 10.56 -7.53 -20.75
N TRP A 117 9.60 -8.45 -20.92
CA TRP A 117 8.21 -8.17 -20.54
C TRP A 117 8.07 -7.91 -19.03
N LYS A 118 8.78 -8.70 -18.21
CA LYS A 118 8.96 -8.42 -16.79
C LYS A 118 9.67 -7.09 -16.59
N LEU A 119 10.73 -6.80 -17.35
CA LEU A 119 11.45 -5.53 -17.29
C LEU A 119 10.57 -4.33 -17.69
N ILE A 120 9.61 -4.46 -18.60
CA ILE A 120 8.70 -3.39 -19.05
C ILE A 120 7.63 -3.13 -17.98
N ALA A 121 7.11 -4.19 -17.35
CA ALA A 121 6.29 -4.10 -16.14
C ALA A 121 7.07 -3.44 -14.98
N THR A 122 8.33 -3.85 -14.79
CA THR A 122 9.23 -3.23 -13.82
C THR A 122 9.57 -1.80 -14.23
N LEU A 123 9.67 -1.45 -15.51
CA LEU A 123 10.04 -0.11 -16.00
C LEU A 123 8.94 0.94 -15.76
N GLN A 124 7.66 0.54 -15.81
CA GLN A 124 6.56 1.43 -15.42
C GLN A 124 6.47 1.62 -13.90
N ALA A 125 6.65 0.56 -13.10
CA ALA A 125 6.81 0.68 -11.64
C ALA A 125 8.13 1.38 -11.22
N MET A 126 9.18 1.34 -12.05
CA MET A 126 10.48 1.98 -11.84
C MET A 126 10.49 3.48 -12.14
N GLN A 127 9.41 4.07 -12.65
CA GLN A 127 9.34 5.53 -12.77
C GLN A 127 9.51 6.23 -11.40
N TYR A 128 9.20 5.50 -10.32
CA TYR A 128 9.25 5.99 -8.94
C TYR A 128 10.42 5.39 -8.12
N ALA A 129 10.95 4.22 -8.53
CA ALA A 129 12.14 3.64 -7.92
C ALA A 129 13.41 4.25 -8.54
N SER A 130 14.11 5.09 -7.79
CA SER A 130 15.38 5.66 -8.27
C SER A 130 16.44 4.56 -8.51
N PRO A 131 17.42 4.77 -9.40
CA PRO A 131 18.56 3.86 -9.56
C PRO A 131 19.26 3.54 -8.23
N LYS A 132 19.25 4.51 -7.32
CA LYS A 132 19.80 4.36 -5.96
C LYS A 132 18.93 3.45 -5.08
N ALA A 133 17.61 3.53 -5.17
CA ALA A 133 16.72 2.60 -4.47
C ALA A 133 16.94 1.15 -4.91
N ILE A 134 17.14 0.93 -6.22
CA ILE A 134 17.46 -0.39 -6.77
C ILE A 134 18.82 -0.86 -6.25
N TRP A 135 19.82 0.02 -6.23
CA TRP A 135 21.14 -0.26 -5.67
C TRP A 135 21.07 -0.65 -4.19
N ASN A 136 20.34 0.12 -3.38
CA ASN A 136 20.13 -0.14 -1.96
C ASN A 136 19.45 -1.50 -1.73
N LYS A 137 18.49 -1.89 -2.58
CA LYS A 137 17.83 -3.20 -2.52
C LYS A 137 18.77 -4.36 -2.86
N LEU A 138 19.70 -4.16 -3.80
CA LEU A 138 20.61 -5.21 -4.28
C LEU A 138 21.85 -5.39 -3.38
N PHE A 139 22.36 -4.31 -2.80
CA PHE A 139 23.64 -4.32 -2.08
C PHE A 139 23.50 -4.07 -0.57
N GLY A 140 22.28 -3.79 -0.10
CA GLY A 140 21.97 -3.50 1.29
C GLY A 140 22.42 -2.11 1.73
N VAL A 141 21.62 -1.46 2.56
CA VAL A 141 22.06 -0.31 3.38
C VAL A 141 22.40 -0.86 4.76
N THR A 142 23.44 -0.33 5.41
CA THR A 142 23.72 -0.66 6.82
C THR A 142 22.50 -0.30 7.66
N GLN A 143 21.74 -1.29 8.09
CA GLN A 143 20.54 -1.07 8.92
C GLN A 143 20.93 -0.99 10.39
N PRO A 144 20.21 -0.17 11.18
CA PRO A 144 20.36 -0.17 12.62
C PRO A 144 19.93 -1.53 13.22
N PRO A 145 20.42 -1.89 14.41
CA PRO A 145 20.01 -3.12 15.09
C PRO A 145 18.57 -2.97 15.62
N MET A 146 17.61 -3.47 14.84
CA MET A 146 16.17 -3.27 15.11
C MET A 146 15.54 -4.41 15.93
N GLU A 147 16.19 -5.57 16.02
CA GLU A 147 15.66 -6.76 16.70
C GLU A 147 15.46 -6.52 18.20
N GLN A 148 14.24 -6.79 18.69
CA GLN A 148 13.99 -6.96 20.12
C GLN A 148 14.42 -8.38 20.52
N LYS A 149 15.47 -8.50 21.34
CA LYS A 149 15.63 -9.71 22.16
C LYS A 149 14.63 -9.62 23.30
N GLU A 150 13.86 -10.69 23.52
CA GLU A 150 12.74 -10.79 24.47
C GLU A 150 13.06 -10.41 25.93
N ASP A 151 14.33 -10.14 26.27
CA ASP A 151 14.81 -9.91 27.64
C ASP A 151 15.55 -8.55 27.87
N ASN A 152 15.60 -7.64 26.89
CA ASN A 152 16.37 -6.39 27.06
C ASN A 152 15.53 -5.22 27.62
N SER A 153 16.06 -4.51 28.62
CA SER A 153 15.45 -3.27 29.11
C SER A 153 15.51 -2.16 28.05
N THR A 154 14.55 -1.21 28.06
CA THR A 154 14.54 -0.05 27.15
C THR A 154 15.88 0.70 27.13
N TYR A 155 16.55 0.78 28.28
CA TYR A 155 17.88 1.39 28.42
C TYR A 155 18.95 0.67 27.59
N ASP A 156 18.94 -0.65 27.55
CA ASP A 156 19.91 -1.45 26.79
C ASP A 156 19.75 -1.24 25.29
N ARG A 157 18.52 -1.06 24.81
CA ARG A 157 18.22 -0.82 23.40
C ARG A 157 18.63 0.58 22.95
N ILE A 158 18.34 1.61 23.74
CA ILE A 158 18.80 2.98 23.47
C ILE A 158 20.34 3.01 23.41
N GLN A 159 21.02 2.31 24.33
CA GLN A 159 22.48 2.25 24.33
C GLN A 159 23.06 1.54 23.10
N GLN A 160 22.36 0.54 22.53
CA GLN A 160 22.74 -0.07 21.26
C GLN A 160 22.68 0.93 20.10
N PHE A 161 21.63 1.75 20.03
CA PHE A 161 21.56 2.82 19.02
C PHE A 161 22.62 3.90 19.24
N VAL A 162 22.94 4.26 20.49
CA VAL A 162 24.06 5.18 20.77
C VAL A 162 25.39 4.61 20.25
N ASN A 163 25.65 3.32 20.46
CA ASN A 163 26.85 2.66 19.97
C ASN A 163 26.88 2.61 18.43
N TYR A 164 25.73 2.34 17.80
CA TYR A 164 25.58 2.38 16.34
C TYR A 164 25.91 3.76 15.77
N ILE A 165 25.33 4.83 16.34
CA ILE A 165 25.60 6.21 15.90
C ILE A 165 27.09 6.56 16.09
N SER A 166 27.69 6.14 17.21
CA SER A 166 29.13 6.32 17.46
C SER A 166 30.00 5.64 16.40
N ASP A 167 29.69 4.41 16.02
CA ASP A 167 30.41 3.67 14.98
C ASP A 167 30.25 4.36 13.62
N LEU A 168 29.02 4.72 13.25
CA LEU A 168 28.70 5.43 12.00
C LEU A 168 29.44 6.76 11.88
N GLU A 169 29.52 7.54 12.96
CA GLU A 169 30.28 8.78 13.00
C GLU A 169 31.80 8.55 12.93
N SER A 170 32.31 7.50 13.60
CA SER A 170 33.74 7.17 13.60
C SER A 170 34.26 6.73 12.23
N ARG A 171 33.42 6.04 11.44
CA ARG A 171 33.76 5.62 10.07
C ARG A 171 33.82 6.79 9.09
N GLY A 172 33.12 7.89 9.39
CA GLY A 172 33.15 9.12 8.60
C GLY A 172 32.58 9.01 7.17
N ASN A 173 31.97 7.89 6.81
CA ASN A 173 31.45 7.62 5.46
C ASN A 173 29.92 7.75 5.34
N ALA A 174 29.25 8.20 6.41
CA ALA A 174 27.81 8.45 6.40
C ALA A 174 27.45 9.50 5.34
N GLN A 175 26.38 9.21 4.60
CA GLN A 175 25.92 10.08 3.53
C GLN A 175 25.40 11.41 4.10
N ILE A 176 25.84 12.53 3.52
CA ILE A 176 25.21 13.83 3.75
C ILE A 176 23.92 13.92 2.94
N VAL A 177 22.82 14.28 3.61
CA VAL A 177 21.53 14.52 2.97
C VAL A 177 21.64 15.80 2.12
N PRO A 178 21.19 15.79 0.86
CA PRO A 178 21.22 16.99 0.03
C PRO A 178 20.21 18.02 0.55
N GLU A 179 20.52 19.29 0.30
CA GLU A 179 19.64 20.39 0.70
C GLU A 179 18.29 20.34 -0.04
N PHE A 180 17.25 20.87 0.59
CA PHE A 180 15.97 21.11 -0.08
C PHE A 180 16.16 22.10 -1.24
N PRO A 181 15.60 21.83 -2.43
CA PRO A 181 15.60 22.79 -3.52
C PRO A 181 14.97 24.13 -3.11
N SER A 182 15.58 25.25 -3.47
CA SER A 182 15.21 26.59 -2.98
C SER A 182 13.84 27.10 -3.43
N LYS A 183 13.17 26.40 -4.35
CA LYS A 183 11.89 26.80 -4.97
C LYS A 183 10.72 25.91 -4.56
N LEU A 184 10.92 24.97 -3.64
CA LEU A 184 9.80 24.15 -3.17
C LEU A 184 8.87 25.00 -2.30
N ASP A 185 7.59 24.74 -2.41
CA ASP A 185 6.58 25.29 -1.52
C ASP A 185 6.65 24.61 -0.16
N TRP A 186 6.41 25.39 0.88
CA TRP A 186 6.36 24.93 2.26
C TRP A 186 5.03 25.29 2.89
N LEU A 187 4.54 24.39 3.74
CA LEU A 187 3.36 24.56 4.57
C LEU A 187 3.78 24.47 6.03
N ASN A 188 3.02 25.13 6.91
CA ASN A 188 3.31 25.23 8.35
C ASN A 188 4.61 25.97 8.72
N THR A 189 5.41 26.45 7.75
CA THR A 189 6.69 27.14 7.99
C THR A 189 7.16 27.93 6.76
N ALA A 190 8.09 28.87 6.95
CA ALA A 190 8.97 29.34 5.88
C ALA A 190 9.97 28.23 5.47
N PRO A 191 10.60 28.31 4.28
CA PRO A 191 11.54 27.29 3.81
C PRO A 191 12.67 26.99 4.80
N LEU A 192 12.93 25.71 5.06
CA LEU A 192 13.96 25.25 5.98
C LEU A 192 15.19 24.73 5.23
N GLN A 193 16.38 24.90 5.83
CA GLN A 193 17.64 24.38 5.30
C GLN A 193 18.42 23.57 6.35
N PHE A 194 19.00 22.44 5.94
CA PHE A 194 19.91 21.63 6.77
C PHE A 194 21.12 22.42 7.26
N CYS A 195 21.63 23.33 6.43
CA CYS A 195 22.80 24.13 6.79
C CYS A 195 22.50 25.35 7.68
N ARG A 196 21.22 25.67 7.93
CA ARG A 196 20.77 26.84 8.70
C ARG A 196 19.75 26.46 9.76
N GLU A 197 18.46 26.50 9.44
CA GLU A 197 17.37 26.38 10.42
C GLU A 197 17.31 24.99 11.08
N LEU A 198 17.73 23.95 10.37
CA LEU A 198 17.78 22.57 10.87
C LEU A 198 19.16 22.18 11.42
N LYS A 199 20.16 23.07 11.34
CA LYS A 199 21.50 22.80 11.86
C LYS A 199 21.44 22.65 13.38
N GLY A 200 22.15 21.66 13.91
CA GLY A 200 22.13 21.40 15.35
C GLY A 200 20.90 20.63 15.84
N LYS A 201 20.05 20.13 14.94
CA LYS A 201 18.83 19.37 15.31
C LYS A 201 18.89 17.94 14.82
N VAL A 202 18.28 17.03 15.58
CA VAL A 202 17.92 15.71 15.05
C VAL A 202 16.67 15.89 14.21
N VAL A 203 16.71 15.50 12.93
CA VAL A 203 15.59 15.69 12.00
C VAL A 203 15.04 14.34 11.58
N LEU A 204 13.72 14.16 11.69
CA LEU A 204 12.98 13.05 11.14
C LEU A 204 12.28 13.53 9.86
N LEU A 205 12.73 13.04 8.70
CA LEU A 205 11.97 13.22 7.46
C LEU A 205 10.95 12.09 7.34
N ASP A 206 9.69 12.46 7.13
CA ASP A 206 8.63 11.54 6.76
C ASP A 206 8.35 11.66 5.27
N PHE A 207 8.69 10.64 4.48
CA PHE A 207 8.36 10.59 3.05
C PHE A 207 6.96 10.00 2.89
N TRP A 208 5.98 10.87 2.64
CA TRP A 208 4.56 10.54 2.68
C TRP A 208 3.82 11.09 1.46
N THR A 209 2.59 10.61 1.26
CA THR A 209 1.62 11.13 0.29
C THR A 209 0.22 10.96 0.90
N TYR A 210 -0.70 11.90 0.67
CA TYR A 210 -1.96 11.91 1.42
C TYR A 210 -3.01 10.92 0.90
N CYS A 211 -2.83 10.34 -0.29
CA CYS A 211 -3.71 9.28 -0.79
C CYS A 211 -3.53 7.94 -0.06
N CYS A 212 -2.34 7.68 0.50
CA CYS A 212 -1.91 6.38 0.97
C CYS A 212 -2.34 6.12 2.41
N ILE A 213 -3.12 5.06 2.63
CA ILE A 213 -3.61 4.68 3.97
C ILE A 213 -2.49 4.36 4.96
N ASN A 214 -1.40 3.74 4.47
CA ASN A 214 -0.23 3.44 5.30
C ASN A 214 0.44 4.73 5.82
N CYS A 215 0.41 5.81 5.04
CA CYS A 215 0.91 7.11 5.49
C CYS A 215 -0.01 7.72 6.55
N MET A 216 -1.33 7.54 6.43
CA MET A 216 -2.27 8.09 7.40
C MET A 216 -2.12 7.41 8.77
N HIS A 217 -1.88 6.09 8.78
CA HIS A 217 -1.68 5.32 10.01
C HIS A 217 -0.50 5.78 10.87
N VAL A 218 0.52 6.43 10.29
CA VAL A 218 1.72 6.86 11.02
C VAL A 218 1.61 8.29 11.56
N LEU A 219 0.63 9.09 11.12
CA LEU A 219 0.47 10.47 11.59
C LEU A 219 0.27 10.57 13.12
N PRO A 220 -0.52 9.70 13.78
CA PRO A 220 -0.62 9.70 15.25
C PRO A 220 0.69 9.34 15.95
N ASP A 221 1.54 8.53 15.32
CA ASP A 221 2.86 8.19 15.84
C ASP A 221 3.81 9.39 15.76
N LEU A 222 3.79 10.13 14.65
CA LEU A 222 4.56 11.35 14.47
C LEU A 222 4.12 12.45 15.45
N ASP A 223 2.82 12.69 15.60
CA ASP A 223 2.28 13.66 16.57
C ASP A 223 2.69 13.31 18.01
N ALA A 224 2.69 12.02 18.37
CA ALA A 224 3.16 11.58 19.69
C ALA A 224 4.66 11.86 19.90
N LEU A 225 5.50 11.66 18.87
CA LEU A 225 6.93 11.99 18.93
C LEU A 225 7.16 13.50 19.03
N GLU A 226 6.45 14.30 18.23
CA GLU A 226 6.50 15.76 18.29
C GLU A 226 6.15 16.27 19.70
N LYS A 227 5.09 15.74 20.30
CA LYS A 227 4.67 16.08 21.67
C LYS A 227 5.72 15.65 22.71
N LYS A 228 6.30 14.45 22.59
CA LYS A 228 7.33 13.94 23.51
C LYS A 228 8.59 14.80 23.49
N TYR A 229 9.02 15.23 22.31
CA TYR A 229 10.30 15.92 22.10
C TYR A 229 10.17 17.43 21.85
N LYS A 230 9.02 18.05 22.12
CA LYS A 230 8.74 19.47 21.81
C LYS A 230 9.76 20.48 22.36
N ASP A 231 10.37 20.18 23.51
CA ASP A 231 11.34 21.05 24.19
C ASP A 231 12.80 20.62 23.91
N MET A 232 12.99 19.65 23.03
CA MET A 232 14.27 19.08 22.63
C MET A 232 14.63 19.54 21.21
N PRO A 233 15.90 19.47 20.80
CA PRO A 233 16.36 19.89 19.47
C PRO A 233 16.02 18.80 18.43
N PHE A 234 14.74 18.51 18.28
CA PHE A 234 14.16 17.51 17.40
C PHE A 234 13.09 18.14 16.51
N VAL A 235 13.03 17.74 15.25
CA VAL A 235 12.10 18.29 14.25
C VAL A 235 11.61 17.17 13.35
N VAL A 236 10.30 17.10 13.14
CA VAL A 236 9.69 16.31 12.07
C VAL A 236 9.51 17.22 10.85
N VAL A 237 9.82 16.72 9.65
CA VAL A 237 9.51 17.39 8.39
C VAL A 237 8.83 16.39 7.46
N GLY A 238 7.58 16.66 7.10
CA GLY A 238 6.84 15.91 6.11
C GLY A 238 7.33 16.24 4.70
N VAL A 239 8.04 15.32 4.07
CA VAL A 239 8.49 15.43 2.68
C VAL A 239 7.41 14.82 1.78
N HIS A 240 6.44 15.63 1.41
CA HIS A 240 5.31 15.19 0.60
C HIS A 240 5.79 14.84 -0.82
N SER A 241 5.80 13.55 -1.14
CA SER A 241 6.31 12.98 -2.40
C SER A 241 5.14 12.37 -3.18
N ALA A 242 4.54 13.15 -4.07
CA ALA A 242 3.25 12.91 -4.72
C ALA A 242 3.18 11.62 -5.55
N LYS A 243 2.28 10.69 -5.25
CA LYS A 243 2.01 9.51 -6.10
C LYS A 243 1.25 9.90 -7.39
N PHE A 244 0.18 10.67 -7.22
CA PHE A 244 -0.72 11.14 -8.28
C PHE A 244 -0.42 12.59 -8.70
N ASP A 245 -0.88 12.99 -9.89
CA ASP A 245 -0.62 14.34 -10.42
C ASP A 245 -1.32 15.44 -9.60
N ASN A 246 -2.54 15.20 -9.11
CA ASN A 246 -3.26 16.12 -8.22
C ASN A 246 -2.48 16.40 -6.93
N GLU A 247 -1.75 15.42 -6.41
CA GLU A 247 -1.00 15.56 -5.16
C GLU A 247 0.24 16.46 -5.31
N LYS A 248 0.57 16.92 -6.53
CA LYS A 248 1.62 17.93 -6.76
C LYS A 248 1.13 19.36 -6.49
N ASP A 249 -0.18 19.58 -6.43
CA ASP A 249 -0.76 20.90 -6.14
C ASP A 249 -0.64 21.23 -4.64
N SER A 250 0.05 22.32 -4.33
CA SER A 250 0.25 22.82 -2.96
C SER A 250 -1.07 23.12 -2.23
N GLU A 251 -2.15 23.51 -2.91
CA GLU A 251 -3.47 23.69 -2.27
C GLU A 251 -4.11 22.35 -1.90
N ALA A 252 -3.93 21.31 -2.73
CA ALA A 252 -4.40 19.97 -2.41
C ALA A 252 -3.66 19.40 -1.18
N ILE A 253 -2.34 19.60 -1.11
CA ILE A 253 -1.52 19.24 0.05
C ILE A 253 -1.94 20.05 1.28
N ARG A 254 -2.19 21.37 1.14
CA ARG A 254 -2.71 22.20 2.24
C ARG A 254 -4.02 21.63 2.79
N ASN A 255 -4.97 21.29 1.91
CA ASN A 255 -6.23 20.69 2.35
C ASN A 255 -6.01 19.34 3.06
N ALA A 256 -5.03 18.54 2.64
CA ALA A 256 -4.66 17.31 3.36
C ALA A 256 -4.03 17.60 4.73
N VAL A 257 -3.13 18.58 4.84
CA VAL A 257 -2.54 19.04 6.11
C VAL A 257 -3.65 19.47 7.09
N LEU A 258 -4.61 20.27 6.62
CA LEU A 258 -5.77 20.69 7.41
C LEU A 258 -6.70 19.51 7.76
N ARG A 259 -6.91 18.60 6.81
CA ARG A 259 -7.74 17.42 7.00
C ARG A 259 -7.15 16.54 8.10
N TYR A 260 -5.88 16.16 8.01
CA TYR A 260 -5.28 15.20 8.95
C TYR A 260 -4.66 15.86 10.20
N GLY A 261 -4.74 17.18 10.32
CA GLY A 261 -4.29 17.90 11.52
C GLY A 261 -2.77 18.00 11.66
N ILE A 262 -2.04 17.90 10.56
CA ILE A 262 -0.57 17.91 10.54
C ILE A 262 -0.05 19.27 10.98
N SER A 263 0.78 19.28 12.04
CA SER A 263 1.30 20.51 12.65
C SER A 263 2.81 20.70 12.45
N HIS A 264 3.55 19.68 12.01
CA HIS A 264 4.95 19.83 11.60
C HIS A 264 5.09 20.55 10.24
N PRO A 265 6.28 21.11 9.94
CA PRO A 265 6.67 21.54 8.60
C PRO A 265 6.40 20.51 7.52
N VAL A 266 5.79 20.92 6.42
CA VAL A 266 5.61 20.08 5.22
C VAL A 266 6.22 20.77 4.02
N VAL A 267 6.98 20.03 3.21
CA VAL A 267 7.54 20.50 1.94
C VAL A 267 6.91 19.73 0.78
N ASN A 268 6.53 20.44 -0.27
CA ASN A 268 6.05 19.83 -1.51
C ASN A 268 7.25 19.37 -2.37
N ASP A 269 7.62 18.09 -2.26
CA ASP A 269 8.58 17.42 -3.15
C ASP A 269 7.85 16.67 -4.28
N GLY A 270 6.93 17.35 -4.98
CA GLY A 270 6.07 16.75 -6.01
C GLY A 270 6.81 16.11 -7.20
N ASP A 271 8.06 16.52 -7.46
CA ASP A 271 8.94 15.91 -8.46
C ASP A 271 9.78 14.72 -7.92
N MET A 272 9.64 14.43 -6.63
CA MET A 272 10.36 13.39 -5.89
C MET A 272 11.88 13.56 -5.94
N TYR A 273 12.37 14.79 -5.85
CA TYR A 273 13.80 15.07 -5.88
C TYR A 273 14.52 14.40 -4.70
N LEU A 274 14.06 14.67 -3.48
CA LEU A 274 14.72 14.18 -2.27
C LEU A 274 14.51 12.67 -2.12
N TRP A 275 13.30 12.20 -2.42
CA TRP A 275 12.96 10.77 -2.54
C TRP A 275 13.98 10.01 -3.41
N ARG A 276 14.26 10.51 -4.62
CA ARG A 276 15.23 9.87 -5.54
C ARG A 276 16.66 9.99 -5.04
N LYS A 277 17.06 11.13 -4.45
CA LYS A 277 18.42 11.33 -3.93
C LYS A 277 18.73 10.44 -2.72
N LEU A 278 17.73 10.16 -1.89
CA LEU A 278 17.88 9.29 -0.72
C LEU A 278 17.62 7.82 -1.02
N GLY A 279 17.14 7.49 -2.22
CA GLY A 279 16.90 6.09 -2.60
C GLY A 279 15.67 5.50 -1.93
N ILE A 280 14.67 6.34 -1.66
CA ILE A 280 13.38 5.94 -1.09
C ILE A 280 12.60 5.12 -2.13
N ASN A 281 11.81 4.16 -1.67
CA ASN A 281 11.06 3.23 -2.54
C ASN A 281 9.73 2.74 -1.96
N SER A 282 9.28 3.30 -0.83
CA SER A 282 8.05 2.90 -0.15
C SER A 282 7.45 4.10 0.55
N TRP A 283 6.11 4.15 0.56
CA TRP A 283 5.35 5.07 1.38
C TRP A 283 4.75 4.32 2.58
N PRO A 284 4.84 4.85 3.81
CA PRO A 284 5.76 5.91 4.23
C PRO A 284 7.21 5.39 4.28
N THR A 285 8.18 6.30 4.29
CA THR A 285 9.56 6.00 4.72
C THR A 285 10.08 7.11 5.61
N PHE A 286 10.69 6.74 6.73
CA PHE A 286 11.33 7.65 7.65
C PHE A 286 12.82 7.72 7.38
N ALA A 287 13.40 8.92 7.39
CA ALA A 287 14.85 9.12 7.40
C ALA A 287 15.23 9.94 8.63
N ILE A 288 16.19 9.45 9.42
CA ILE A 288 16.69 10.14 10.61
C ILE A 288 18.02 10.79 10.28
N ILE A 289 18.15 12.09 10.54
CA ILE A 289 19.31 12.91 10.20
C ILE A 289 19.89 13.51 11.48
N GLY A 290 21.21 13.46 11.61
CA GLY A 290 21.94 14.07 12.72
C GLY A 290 22.08 15.59 12.58
N PRO A 291 22.51 16.29 13.64
CA PRO A 291 22.67 17.76 13.66
C PRO A 291 23.68 18.34 12.65
N ASN A 292 24.45 17.47 12.01
CA ASN A 292 25.44 17.77 10.98
C ASN A 292 24.95 17.46 9.56
N GLY A 293 23.68 17.10 9.37
CA GLY A 293 23.10 16.77 8.07
C GLY A 293 23.41 15.35 7.56
N LYS A 294 24.01 14.49 8.39
CA LYS A 294 24.29 13.09 8.02
C LYS A 294 23.04 12.22 8.20
N LEU A 295 22.77 11.38 7.21
CA LEU A 295 21.76 10.33 7.29
C LEU A 295 22.22 9.24 8.27
N LEU A 296 21.44 9.02 9.32
CA LEU A 296 21.71 8.03 10.37
C LEU A 296 20.99 6.72 10.11
N ALA A 297 19.72 6.77 9.71
CA ALA A 297 18.90 5.58 9.48
C ALA A 297 17.76 5.86 8.48
N GLN A 298 17.26 4.79 7.87
CA GLN A 298 16.04 4.78 7.07
C GLN A 298 15.15 3.61 7.47
N LEU A 299 13.86 3.85 7.63
CA LEU A 299 12.85 2.88 8.07
C LEU A 299 11.65 2.96 7.14
N ALA A 300 11.36 1.90 6.40
CA ALA A 300 10.29 1.88 5.40
C ALA A 300 9.06 1.15 5.93
N GLY A 301 7.87 1.71 5.68
CA GLY A 301 6.59 1.15 6.10
C GLY A 301 6.10 1.69 7.45
N GLU A 302 4.96 1.14 7.88
CA GLU A 302 4.29 1.50 9.13
C GLU A 302 4.74 0.64 10.33
N GLY A 303 4.34 1.03 11.55
CA GLY A 303 4.56 0.21 12.76
C GLY A 303 5.90 0.45 13.47
N HIS A 304 6.64 1.49 13.09
CA HIS A 304 7.97 1.79 13.62
C HIS A 304 7.99 2.81 14.78
N LYS A 305 6.85 3.12 15.40
CA LYS A 305 6.75 4.14 16.48
C LYS A 305 7.85 4.00 17.54
N LYS A 306 7.98 2.80 18.11
CA LYS A 306 8.97 2.53 19.16
C LYS A 306 10.40 2.62 18.64
N ASP A 307 10.63 2.18 17.40
CA ASP A 307 11.96 2.25 16.81
C ASP A 307 12.40 3.70 16.59
N LEU A 308 11.50 4.54 16.07
CA LEU A 308 11.71 5.97 15.90
C LEU A 308 11.96 6.65 17.24
N ASP A 309 11.15 6.34 18.25
CA ASP A 309 11.27 6.89 19.60
C ASP A 309 12.65 6.59 20.21
N ASP A 310 13.00 5.30 20.30
CA ASP A 310 14.27 4.85 20.89
C ASP A 310 15.48 5.42 20.12
N PHE A 311 15.40 5.53 18.79
CA PHE A 311 16.50 6.04 17.96
C PHE A 311 16.67 7.55 18.07
N VAL A 312 15.56 8.31 18.09
CA VAL A 312 15.60 9.77 18.34
C VAL A 312 16.18 10.05 19.72
N GLU A 313 15.77 9.30 20.74
CA GLU A 313 16.34 9.41 22.10
C GLU A 313 17.85 9.15 22.08
N ALA A 314 18.30 8.08 21.43
CA ALA A 314 19.71 7.76 21.30
C ALA A 314 20.52 8.84 20.59
N ALA A 315 19.97 9.41 19.50
CA ALA A 315 20.61 10.50 18.76
C ALA A 315 20.76 11.75 19.62
N LEU A 316 19.69 12.16 20.33
CA LEU A 316 19.73 13.30 21.24
C LEU A 316 20.75 13.09 22.37
N LEU A 317 20.82 11.90 22.96
CA LEU A 317 21.80 11.57 23.99
C LEU A 317 23.25 11.62 23.46
N PHE A 318 23.50 11.06 22.28
CA PHE A 318 24.83 11.00 21.70
C PHE A 318 25.35 12.38 21.31
N TYR A 319 24.57 13.15 20.53
CA TYR A 319 24.99 14.48 20.07
C TYR A 319 24.94 15.55 21.18
N GLY A 320 24.09 15.37 22.19
CA GLY A 320 24.09 16.21 23.38
C GLY A 320 25.40 16.12 24.16
N LYS A 321 25.96 14.92 24.32
CA LYS A 321 27.29 14.73 24.93
C LYS A 321 28.42 15.39 24.13
N GLN A 322 28.23 15.60 22.83
CA GLN A 322 29.20 16.27 21.95
C GLN A 322 28.98 17.78 21.86
N ASN A 323 27.97 18.34 22.54
CA ASN A 323 27.57 19.74 22.43
C ASN A 323 27.28 20.19 20.98
N MET A 324 26.68 19.30 20.18
CA MET A 324 26.34 19.57 18.78
C MET A 324 24.89 20.03 18.59
N LEU A 325 24.10 20.09 19.66
CA LEU A 325 22.67 20.36 19.59
C LEU A 325 22.34 21.84 19.80
N ASP A 326 21.36 22.34 19.04
CA ASP A 326 20.84 23.71 19.11
C ASP A 326 19.33 23.70 19.39
N ASN A 327 18.97 24.23 20.56
CA ASN A 327 17.59 24.31 21.06
C ASN A 327 16.78 25.50 20.52
N THR A 328 17.33 26.31 19.61
CA THR A 328 16.61 27.44 19.01
C THR A 328 15.35 26.95 18.28
N PRO A 329 14.13 27.31 18.68
CA PRO A 329 12.91 26.77 18.06
C PRO A 329 12.79 27.14 16.57
N ILE A 330 12.10 26.29 15.80
CA ILE A 330 11.72 26.62 14.42
C ILE A 330 10.47 27.52 14.45
N SER A 331 10.48 28.55 13.61
CA SER A 331 9.32 29.45 13.46
C SER A 331 8.23 28.77 12.63
N LEU A 332 7.17 28.32 13.29
CA LEU A 332 6.01 27.73 12.64
C LEU A 332 4.94 28.79 12.32
N SER A 333 4.22 28.58 11.21
CA SER A 333 3.06 29.35 10.79
C SER A 333 2.00 28.38 10.29
N LEU A 334 1.22 27.81 11.21
CA LEU A 334 0.36 26.67 10.91
C LEU A 334 -0.78 27.05 9.96
N GLU A 335 -1.05 26.18 8.98
CA GLU A 335 -2.13 26.42 8.00
C GLU A 335 -3.50 26.50 8.69
N LYS A 336 -3.70 25.71 9.75
CA LYS A 336 -4.98 25.65 10.50
C LYS A 336 -5.35 26.96 11.19
N ASP A 337 -4.37 27.80 11.49
CA ASP A 337 -4.58 29.09 12.16
C ASP A 337 -4.96 30.19 11.15
N ASN A 338 -4.83 29.92 9.85
CA ASN A 338 -4.96 30.90 8.78
C ASN A 338 -6.10 30.61 7.79
N ASP A 339 -6.85 29.52 7.96
CA ASP A 339 -7.95 29.15 7.08
C ASP A 339 -9.32 29.45 7.70
N PRO A 340 -10.03 30.52 7.26
CA PRO A 340 -11.33 30.89 7.83
C PRO A 340 -12.41 29.82 7.60
N ARG A 341 -12.26 28.95 6.59
CA ARG A 341 -13.24 27.90 6.27
C ARG A 341 -13.42 26.93 7.44
N LEU A 342 -12.37 26.74 8.25
CA LEU A 342 -12.41 25.84 9.41
C LEU A 342 -13.34 26.35 10.53
N PHE A 343 -13.66 27.64 10.56
CA PHE A 343 -14.47 28.26 11.61
C PHE A 343 -15.85 28.73 11.11
N THR A 344 -16.00 28.95 9.81
CA THR A 344 -17.24 29.51 9.24
C THR A 344 -18.14 28.47 8.58
N SER A 345 -17.59 27.33 8.13
CA SER A 345 -18.37 26.30 7.44
C SER A 345 -19.14 25.42 8.42
N PRO A 346 -20.42 25.09 8.16
CA PRO A 346 -21.18 24.17 9.01
C PRO A 346 -20.67 22.72 8.92
N LEU A 347 -19.99 22.38 7.83
CA LEU A 347 -19.35 21.07 7.61
C LEU A 347 -17.84 21.24 7.47
N LYS A 348 -17.08 20.25 7.91
CA LYS A 348 -15.62 20.23 7.85
C LYS A 348 -15.18 18.89 7.29
N PHE A 349 -14.66 18.94 6.06
CA PHE A 349 -14.23 17.77 5.28
C PHE A 349 -15.23 16.59 5.34
N PRO A 350 -16.49 16.78 4.90
CA PRO A 350 -17.46 15.69 4.89
C PRO A 350 -17.00 14.56 3.95
N GLY A 351 -17.09 13.32 4.43
CA GLY A 351 -16.55 12.15 3.73
C GLY A 351 -17.56 11.49 2.78
N LYS A 352 -18.74 11.14 3.28
CA LYS A 352 -19.75 10.33 2.57
C LYS A 352 -21.17 10.80 2.89
N LEU A 353 -22.09 10.36 2.03
CA LEU A 353 -23.50 10.68 2.08
C LEU A 353 -24.34 9.40 1.98
N ALA A 354 -25.49 9.38 2.66
CA ALA A 354 -26.55 8.41 2.44
C ALA A 354 -27.90 9.12 2.40
N ILE A 355 -28.87 8.55 1.69
CA ILE A 355 -30.15 9.20 1.44
C ILE A 355 -31.31 8.30 1.88
N ASP A 356 -32.30 8.89 2.53
CA ASP A 356 -33.61 8.31 2.79
C ASP A 356 -34.67 9.15 2.09
N VAL A 357 -34.97 8.78 0.84
CA VAL A 357 -35.92 9.50 -0.02
C VAL A 357 -37.33 9.45 0.56
N LEU A 358 -37.71 8.34 1.22
CA LEU A 358 -39.07 8.15 1.71
C LEU A 358 -39.43 9.14 2.84
N ASN A 359 -38.45 9.48 3.68
CA ASN A 359 -38.66 10.41 4.79
C ASN A 359 -37.96 11.77 4.58
N ASN A 360 -37.53 12.08 3.35
CA ASN A 360 -36.87 13.33 2.99
C ASN A 360 -35.63 13.63 3.87
N ARG A 361 -34.71 12.67 4.01
CA ARG A 361 -33.48 12.86 4.82
C ARG A 361 -32.20 12.59 4.03
N LEU A 362 -31.19 13.43 4.28
CA LEU A 362 -29.81 13.27 3.86
C LEU A 362 -28.93 13.10 5.10
N PHE A 363 -28.21 11.99 5.16
CA PHE A 363 -27.20 11.70 6.18
C PHE A 363 -25.83 12.08 5.64
N ILE A 364 -25.03 12.76 6.45
CA ILE A 364 -23.72 13.30 6.09
C ILE A 364 -22.73 12.86 7.17
N SER A 365 -21.64 12.18 6.78
CA SER A 365 -20.50 12.02 7.68
C SER A 365 -19.64 13.28 7.65
N ASP A 366 -19.77 14.09 8.68
CA ASP A 366 -19.03 15.34 8.86
C ASP A 366 -17.69 15.05 9.54
N SER A 367 -16.79 14.40 8.77
CA SER A 367 -15.67 13.63 9.31
C SER A 367 -14.77 14.43 10.23
N ASN A 368 -14.41 15.67 9.90
CA ASN A 368 -13.51 16.47 10.74
C ASN A 368 -14.21 17.29 11.84
N HIS A 369 -15.53 17.18 11.95
CA HIS A 369 -16.27 17.50 13.17
C HIS A 369 -16.62 16.25 13.98
N ASN A 370 -16.10 15.06 13.61
CA ASN A 370 -16.28 13.81 14.34
C ASN A 370 -17.74 13.46 14.66
N ARG A 371 -18.64 13.73 13.70
CA ARG A 371 -20.09 13.57 13.89
C ARG A 371 -20.81 13.14 12.62
N ILE A 372 -22.05 12.69 12.79
CA ILE A 372 -23.01 12.50 11.70
C ILE A 372 -24.04 13.63 11.75
N VAL A 373 -24.28 14.27 10.60
CA VAL A 373 -25.29 15.33 10.44
C VAL A 373 -26.44 14.80 9.60
N VAL A 374 -27.66 15.06 10.02
CA VAL A 374 -28.88 14.74 9.27
C VAL A 374 -29.58 16.03 8.90
N THR A 375 -29.85 16.17 7.61
CA THR A 375 -30.60 17.28 7.02
C THR A 375 -31.80 16.73 6.25
N ASP A 376 -32.75 17.59 5.89
CA ASP A 376 -33.66 17.26 4.82
C ASP A 376 -33.01 17.43 3.44
N LEU A 377 -33.69 17.05 2.36
CA LEU A 377 -33.13 17.17 1.01
C LEU A 377 -33.00 18.62 0.50
N ASP A 378 -33.63 19.58 1.19
CA ASP A 378 -33.47 21.02 0.94
C ASP A 378 -32.29 21.63 1.74
N GLY A 379 -31.64 20.82 2.59
CA GLY A 379 -30.49 21.21 3.41
C GLY A 379 -30.84 21.79 4.78
N ASN A 380 -32.10 21.73 5.21
CA ASN A 380 -32.48 22.16 6.55
C ASN A 380 -32.01 21.13 7.58
N PHE A 381 -31.39 21.60 8.66
CA PHE A 381 -30.91 20.75 9.75
C PHE A 381 -32.06 20.00 10.44
N ILE A 382 -31.88 18.70 10.66
CA ILE A 382 -32.81 17.83 11.41
C ILE A 382 -32.21 17.44 12.76
N VAL A 383 -31.06 16.75 12.74
CA VAL A 383 -30.41 16.24 13.95
C VAL A 383 -28.92 16.00 13.71
N GLN A 384 -28.13 15.96 14.77
CA GLN A 384 -26.73 15.52 14.73
C GLN A 384 -26.51 14.40 15.75
N ILE A 385 -25.50 13.57 15.49
CA ILE A 385 -25.07 12.48 16.37
C ILE A 385 -23.57 12.64 16.57
N GLY A 386 -23.10 12.69 17.82
CA GLY A 386 -21.72 13.08 18.15
C GLY A 386 -21.60 14.54 18.56
N SER A 387 -22.43 14.99 19.53
CA SER A 387 -22.59 16.42 19.85
C SER A 387 -21.36 17.12 20.43
N SER A 388 -20.40 16.38 21.00
CA SER A 388 -19.16 16.98 21.52
C SER A 388 -18.26 17.54 20.43
N GLY A 389 -18.26 16.93 19.24
CA GLY A 389 -17.32 17.22 18.15
C GLY A 389 -15.87 16.75 18.40
N GLU A 390 -15.60 16.22 19.58
CA GLU A 390 -14.29 15.70 19.98
C GLU A 390 -14.07 14.29 19.40
N GLU A 391 -12.82 13.97 19.07
CA GLU A 391 -12.44 12.61 18.71
C GLU A 391 -12.67 11.65 19.89
N GLY A 392 -13.28 10.50 19.62
CA GLY A 392 -13.53 9.50 20.66
C GLY A 392 -14.24 8.26 20.14
N PHE A 393 -14.36 7.25 21.00
CA PHE A 393 -14.92 5.92 20.67
C PHE A 393 -16.05 5.51 21.63
N GLN A 394 -16.77 6.49 22.18
CA GLN A 394 -17.83 6.24 23.15
C GLN A 394 -19.14 5.87 22.44
N ASP A 395 -19.80 4.81 22.92
CA ASP A 395 -21.19 4.46 22.60
C ASP A 395 -22.15 5.20 23.56
N GLY A 396 -23.45 5.28 23.22
CA GLY A 396 -24.42 5.92 24.11
C GLY A 396 -25.59 6.57 23.39
N SER A 397 -26.14 7.63 23.99
CA SER A 397 -27.13 8.49 23.33
C SER A 397 -26.49 9.26 22.17
N PHE A 398 -27.30 9.96 21.36
CA PHE A 398 -26.76 10.82 20.30
C PHE A 398 -25.83 11.93 20.80
N ASP A 399 -26.03 12.39 22.03
CA ASP A 399 -25.20 13.44 22.64
C ASP A 399 -23.91 12.88 23.28
N ASP A 400 -23.96 11.67 23.84
CA ASP A 400 -22.83 11.05 24.53
C ASP A 400 -21.88 10.31 23.58
N ALA A 401 -22.40 9.81 22.45
CA ALA A 401 -21.60 9.07 21.50
C ALA A 401 -20.50 9.93 20.90
N THR A 402 -19.33 9.34 20.63
CA THR A 402 -18.22 10.00 19.94
C THR A 402 -17.72 9.14 18.80
N PHE A 403 -17.18 9.81 17.78
CA PHE A 403 -16.60 9.20 16.59
C PHE A 403 -15.17 9.71 16.38
N ASN A 404 -14.45 9.09 15.45
CA ASN A 404 -13.15 9.57 15.03
C ASN A 404 -13.06 9.47 13.50
N ARG A 405 -13.28 10.62 12.85
CA ARG A 405 -13.32 10.79 11.39
C ARG A 405 -14.18 9.74 10.67
N PRO A 406 -15.49 9.65 10.97
CA PRO A 406 -16.36 8.69 10.29
C PRO A 406 -16.42 8.96 8.78
N GLN A 407 -16.43 7.89 7.98
CA GLN A 407 -16.50 7.94 6.52
C GLN A 407 -17.81 7.30 6.03
N GLY A 408 -17.75 6.09 5.49
CA GLY A 408 -18.86 5.33 4.94
C GLY A 408 -20.10 5.30 5.78
N ILE A 409 -21.25 5.48 5.15
CA ILE A 409 -22.56 5.35 5.81
C ILE A 409 -23.55 4.62 4.92
N ALA A 410 -24.33 3.70 5.50
CA ALA A 410 -25.36 2.93 4.80
C ALA A 410 -26.65 2.86 5.62
N TYR A 411 -27.77 3.24 4.99
CA TYR A 411 -29.06 3.35 5.67
C TYR A 411 -29.96 2.12 5.43
N ASN A 412 -30.49 1.58 6.52
CA ASN A 412 -31.51 0.53 6.53
C ASN A 412 -32.88 1.14 6.82
N ALA A 413 -33.63 1.43 5.75
CA ALA A 413 -34.95 2.04 5.84
C ALA A 413 -36.00 1.20 6.61
N LYS A 414 -35.87 -0.14 6.63
CA LYS A 414 -36.84 -1.01 7.31
C LYS A 414 -36.74 -0.91 8.83
N LYS A 415 -35.52 -0.77 9.35
CA LYS A 415 -35.23 -0.71 10.79
C LYS A 415 -35.01 0.72 11.30
N ASN A 416 -34.90 1.69 10.39
CA ASN A 416 -34.48 3.06 10.68
C ASN A 416 -33.11 3.11 11.38
N ILE A 417 -32.15 2.38 10.82
CA ILE A 417 -30.79 2.23 11.34
C ILE A 417 -29.80 2.73 10.29
N LEU A 418 -28.77 3.47 10.71
CA LEU A 418 -27.62 3.84 9.88
C LEU A 418 -26.37 3.11 10.36
N TYR A 419 -25.67 2.44 9.45
CA TYR A 419 -24.39 1.83 9.72
C TYR A 419 -23.28 2.80 9.32
N VAL A 420 -22.22 2.88 10.11
CA VAL A 420 -21.14 3.86 9.95
C VAL A 420 -19.79 3.16 10.01
N ALA A 421 -18.95 3.38 9.00
CA ALA A 421 -17.52 3.13 9.08
C ALA A 421 -16.86 4.27 9.84
N ASP A 422 -16.48 3.99 11.09
CA ASP A 422 -15.80 4.93 11.98
C ASP A 422 -14.29 4.72 11.86
N THR A 423 -13.72 5.37 10.84
CA THR A 423 -12.47 4.94 10.18
C THR A 423 -11.26 4.95 11.09
N GLU A 424 -11.01 6.05 11.82
CA GLU A 424 -9.84 6.17 12.70
C GLU A 424 -10.04 5.49 14.06
N ASN A 425 -11.29 5.14 14.41
CA ASN A 425 -11.55 4.20 15.51
C ASN A 425 -11.44 2.74 15.06
N HIS A 426 -11.23 2.50 13.77
CA HIS A 426 -11.17 1.17 13.19
C HIS A 426 -12.39 0.32 13.57
N ALA A 427 -13.58 0.91 13.44
CA ALA A 427 -14.82 0.33 13.95
C ALA A 427 -16.00 0.42 12.98
N LEU A 428 -16.91 -0.53 13.10
CA LEU A 428 -18.24 -0.50 12.51
C LEU A 428 -19.24 -0.09 13.59
N ARG A 429 -19.93 1.03 13.39
CA ARG A 429 -20.93 1.56 14.34
C ARG A 429 -22.33 1.44 13.76
N GLU A 430 -23.31 1.39 14.66
CA GLU A 430 -24.74 1.41 14.35
C GLU A 430 -25.39 2.60 15.06
N ILE A 431 -26.17 3.37 14.32
CA ILE A 431 -27.00 4.47 14.82
C ILE A 431 -28.47 4.06 14.67
N ASP A 432 -29.13 3.85 15.80
CA ASP A 432 -30.55 3.51 15.89
C ASP A 432 -31.37 4.79 16.13
N PHE A 433 -32.15 5.19 15.13
CA PHE A 433 -33.01 6.38 15.20
C PHE A 433 -34.36 6.12 15.89
N VAL A 434 -34.69 4.88 16.24
CA VAL A 434 -35.88 4.54 17.04
C VAL A 434 -35.57 4.69 18.53
N ASN A 435 -34.40 4.20 18.95
CA ASN A 435 -33.97 4.24 20.36
C ASN A 435 -33.02 5.41 20.68
N GLU A 436 -32.63 6.19 19.67
CA GLU A 436 -31.68 7.32 19.75
C GLU A 436 -30.34 6.93 20.39
N LYS A 437 -29.78 5.80 19.92
CA LYS A 437 -28.55 5.23 20.46
C LYS A 437 -27.53 4.89 19.38
N VAL A 438 -26.27 5.04 19.75
CA VAL A 438 -25.12 4.55 19.00
C VAL A 438 -24.53 3.35 19.72
N ARG A 439 -24.19 2.29 18.97
CA ARG A 439 -23.44 1.15 19.49
C ARG A 439 -22.37 0.67 18.51
N THR A 440 -21.37 0.01 19.03
CA THR A 440 -20.33 -0.65 18.24
C THR A 440 -20.76 -2.07 17.84
N LEU A 441 -20.64 -2.40 16.55
CA LEU A 441 -20.89 -3.73 16.00
C LEU A 441 -19.62 -4.57 15.87
N ALA A 442 -18.50 -3.94 15.51
CA ALA A 442 -17.19 -4.56 15.40
C ALA A 442 -16.06 -3.52 15.57
N GLY A 443 -14.90 -3.95 16.05
CA GLY A 443 -13.76 -3.08 16.37
C GLY A 443 -13.78 -2.59 17.82
N ASN A 444 -12.61 -2.16 18.32
CA ASN A 444 -12.43 -1.73 19.71
C ASN A 444 -11.65 -0.40 19.86
N GLY A 445 -11.48 0.37 18.79
CA GLY A 445 -10.64 1.57 18.79
C GLY A 445 -9.18 1.33 18.39
N THR A 446 -8.75 0.07 18.22
CA THR A 446 -7.36 -0.27 17.88
C THR A 446 -7.25 -0.80 16.45
N LYS A 447 -6.17 -0.39 15.75
CA LYS A 447 -5.85 -0.87 14.41
C LYS A 447 -5.61 -2.38 14.41
N GLY A 448 -6.33 -3.10 13.57
CA GLY A 448 -6.21 -4.54 13.38
C GLY A 448 -5.15 -4.95 12.35
N SER A 449 -4.62 -6.14 12.53
CA SER A 449 -3.68 -6.81 11.60
C SER A 449 -4.15 -8.20 11.16
N ASP A 450 -5.42 -8.53 11.43
CA ASP A 450 -6.06 -9.80 11.08
C ASP A 450 -6.65 -9.74 9.67
N TYR A 451 -6.19 -10.60 8.77
CA TYR A 451 -6.61 -10.66 7.35
C TYR A 451 -7.70 -11.71 7.08
N VAL A 452 -8.18 -12.41 8.10
CA VAL A 452 -9.15 -13.50 7.98
C VAL A 452 -10.45 -13.15 8.70
N GLY A 453 -10.36 -12.74 9.96
CA GLY A 453 -11.49 -12.45 10.81
C GLY A 453 -12.27 -13.68 11.28
N GLY A 454 -13.53 -13.46 11.65
CA GLY A 454 -14.45 -14.45 12.24
C GLY A 454 -14.79 -14.18 13.71
N GLY A 455 -14.18 -13.16 14.32
CA GLY A 455 -14.54 -12.65 15.64
C GLY A 455 -15.88 -11.91 15.65
N LYS A 456 -16.27 -11.46 16.85
CA LYS A 456 -17.53 -10.73 17.09
C LYS A 456 -17.27 -9.51 17.94
N GLY A 457 -17.99 -8.42 17.70
CA GLY A 457 -17.89 -7.22 18.52
C GLY A 457 -16.46 -6.67 18.63
N ASP A 458 -16.06 -6.34 19.84
CA ASP A 458 -14.74 -5.80 20.18
C ASP A 458 -13.58 -6.79 20.00
N ALA A 459 -13.87 -8.10 19.94
CA ALA A 459 -12.87 -9.13 19.69
C ALA A 459 -12.43 -9.18 18.22
N GLN A 460 -13.21 -8.64 17.28
CA GLN A 460 -12.76 -8.49 15.89
C GLN A 460 -12.19 -7.10 15.68
N LEU A 461 -10.88 -7.02 15.53
CA LEU A 461 -10.21 -5.78 15.13
C LEU A 461 -10.38 -5.55 13.63
N LEU A 462 -10.64 -4.29 13.25
CA LEU A 462 -10.72 -3.85 11.87
C LEU A 462 -9.53 -2.94 11.55
N ASN A 463 -9.34 -2.59 10.29
CA ASN A 463 -8.25 -1.71 9.88
C ASN A 463 -8.74 -0.71 8.83
N SER A 464 -9.09 0.47 9.33
CA SER A 464 -9.54 1.62 8.54
C SER A 464 -10.70 1.27 7.59
N PRO A 465 -11.87 0.88 8.12
CA PRO A 465 -13.08 0.73 7.31
C PRO A 465 -13.42 2.09 6.69
N TRP A 466 -13.63 2.12 5.38
CA TRP A 466 -13.76 3.38 4.64
C TRP A 466 -15.15 3.59 4.06
N ASP A 467 -15.77 2.52 3.58
CA ASP A 467 -17.16 2.53 3.14
C ASP A 467 -17.94 1.33 3.66
N VAL A 468 -19.25 1.46 3.76
CA VAL A 468 -20.17 0.37 4.11
C VAL A 468 -21.32 0.29 3.13
N CYS A 469 -21.79 -0.92 2.86
CA CYS A 469 -22.98 -1.14 2.05
C CYS A 469 -23.85 -2.23 2.69
N PHE A 470 -25.14 -1.93 2.88
CA PHE A 470 -26.08 -2.84 3.54
C PHE A 470 -26.84 -3.70 2.53
N HIS A 471 -26.85 -5.02 2.73
CA HIS A 471 -27.62 -5.96 1.91
C HIS A 471 -29.00 -6.26 2.52
N PRO A 472 -30.12 -5.82 1.89
CA PRO A 472 -31.43 -5.75 2.54
C PRO A 472 -32.15 -7.09 2.75
N PHE A 473 -31.64 -8.19 2.19
CA PHE A 473 -32.24 -9.53 2.30
C PHE A 473 -31.36 -10.54 3.03
N GLU A 474 -30.05 -10.34 3.06
CA GLU A 474 -29.12 -11.27 3.75
C GLU A 474 -28.77 -10.79 5.16
N GLU A 475 -29.23 -9.59 5.55
CA GLU A 475 -28.90 -8.98 6.85
C GLU A 475 -27.38 -8.92 7.06
N LYS A 476 -26.67 -8.54 5.98
CA LYS A 476 -25.22 -8.37 5.95
C LYS A 476 -24.85 -6.93 5.65
N ILE A 477 -23.72 -6.51 6.20
CA ILE A 477 -23.05 -5.25 5.87
C ILE A 477 -21.72 -5.61 5.22
N TYR A 478 -21.49 -5.13 4.01
CA TYR A 478 -20.19 -5.20 3.38
C TYR A 478 -19.38 -3.95 3.74
N ILE A 479 -18.09 -4.12 3.95
CA ILE A 479 -17.19 -3.09 4.45
C ILE A 479 -15.99 -3.01 3.52
N ALA A 480 -15.70 -1.83 2.98
CA ALA A 480 -14.46 -1.58 2.26
C ALA A 480 -13.35 -1.35 3.28
N MET A 481 -12.53 -2.37 3.50
CA MET A 481 -11.45 -2.36 4.48
C MET A 481 -10.18 -1.80 3.83
N ALA A 482 -10.08 -0.48 3.78
CA ALA A 482 -9.02 0.22 3.06
C ALA A 482 -7.62 -0.17 3.55
N GLY A 483 -7.45 -0.28 4.88
CA GLY A 483 -6.16 -0.57 5.50
C GLY A 483 -5.67 -2.01 5.33
N GLN A 484 -6.55 -2.95 4.96
CA GLN A 484 -6.19 -4.35 4.67
C GLN A 484 -6.35 -4.70 3.19
N HIS A 485 -6.76 -3.75 2.36
CA HIS A 485 -7.00 -3.97 0.93
C HIS A 485 -7.96 -5.14 0.65
N GLN A 486 -9.05 -5.18 1.43
CA GLN A 486 -10.04 -6.27 1.38
C GLN A 486 -11.46 -5.72 1.43
N ILE A 487 -12.40 -6.55 0.97
CA ILE A 487 -13.82 -6.39 1.26
C ILE A 487 -14.18 -7.36 2.39
N TRP A 488 -14.76 -6.84 3.45
CA TRP A 488 -15.20 -7.59 4.62
C TRP A 488 -16.72 -7.66 4.66
N GLU A 489 -17.25 -8.64 5.39
CA GLU A 489 -18.67 -8.73 5.71
C GLU A 489 -18.89 -8.79 7.23
N HIS A 490 -19.96 -8.15 7.70
CA HIS A 490 -20.53 -8.30 9.04
C HIS A 490 -21.94 -8.90 8.91
N ASN A 491 -22.18 -10.02 9.58
CA ASN A 491 -23.48 -10.68 9.62
C ASN A 491 -24.28 -10.19 10.84
N LEU A 492 -25.40 -9.52 10.61
CA LEU A 492 -26.23 -8.94 11.68
C LEU A 492 -26.98 -9.99 12.51
N LEU A 493 -27.08 -11.24 12.05
CA LEU A 493 -27.78 -12.31 12.75
C LEU A 493 -26.90 -12.98 13.81
N ASP A 494 -25.62 -13.23 13.49
CA ASP A 494 -24.69 -13.92 14.39
C ASP A 494 -23.56 -13.02 14.91
N ALA A 495 -23.51 -11.75 14.48
CA ALA A 495 -22.51 -10.74 14.80
C ALA A 495 -21.08 -11.08 14.38
N THR A 496 -20.88 -12.02 13.47
CA THR A 496 -19.54 -12.36 12.95
C THR A 496 -19.08 -11.35 11.91
N THR A 497 -17.81 -10.94 12.01
CA THR A 497 -17.16 -10.05 11.04
C THR A 497 -15.93 -10.74 10.48
N ARG A 498 -15.81 -10.84 9.15
CA ARG A 498 -14.71 -11.56 8.47
C ARG A 498 -14.39 -11.01 7.09
N ALA A 499 -13.21 -11.36 6.58
CA ALA A 499 -12.86 -11.11 5.19
C ALA A 499 -13.81 -11.88 4.25
N PHE A 500 -14.35 -11.18 3.24
CA PHE A 500 -15.24 -11.73 2.23
C PHE A 500 -14.53 -11.90 0.88
N SER A 501 -13.74 -10.91 0.46
CA SER A 501 -12.98 -10.91 -0.80
C SER A 501 -11.68 -10.14 -0.67
N GLY A 502 -10.61 -10.61 -1.32
CA GLY A 502 -9.27 -10.02 -1.24
C GLY A 502 -8.30 -10.86 -0.42
N ASP A 503 -7.11 -11.09 -0.94
CA ASP A 503 -6.03 -11.83 -0.28
C ASP A 503 -5.15 -10.98 0.66
N GLY A 504 -5.42 -9.67 0.74
CA GLY A 504 -4.70 -8.72 1.60
C GLY A 504 -3.49 -8.05 0.94
N TYR A 505 -3.07 -8.48 -0.25
CA TYR A 505 -2.04 -7.77 -1.00
C TYR A 505 -2.62 -6.52 -1.67
N GLU A 506 -1.83 -5.44 -1.70
CA GLU A 506 -2.17 -4.21 -2.42
C GLU A 506 -1.89 -4.37 -3.93
N ARG A 507 -2.91 -4.78 -4.71
CA ARG A 507 -2.78 -5.05 -6.15
C ARG A 507 -4.08 -4.81 -6.90
N ASN A 508 -3.98 -4.50 -8.19
CA ASN A 508 -5.09 -4.50 -9.13
C ASN A 508 -5.31 -5.92 -9.74
N LEU A 509 -5.53 -6.93 -8.89
CA LEU A 509 -5.65 -8.33 -9.34
C LEU A 509 -7.11 -8.80 -9.31
N ASN A 510 -7.68 -9.06 -10.49
CA ASN A 510 -9.00 -9.67 -10.64
C ASN A 510 -8.90 -11.20 -10.67
N GLY A 511 -9.92 -11.89 -10.15
CA GLY A 511 -9.93 -13.35 -10.05
C GLY A 511 -11.33 -13.94 -9.85
N SER A 512 -11.46 -15.24 -10.06
CA SER A 512 -12.76 -15.94 -10.00
C SER A 512 -13.24 -16.28 -8.58
N SER A 513 -12.43 -16.02 -7.55
CA SER A 513 -12.73 -16.30 -6.15
C SER A 513 -12.19 -15.21 -5.23
N SER A 514 -12.64 -15.22 -3.97
CA SER A 514 -12.15 -14.32 -2.91
C SER A 514 -10.64 -14.38 -2.72
N SER A 515 -10.03 -15.57 -2.85
CA SER A 515 -8.59 -15.81 -2.66
C SER A 515 -7.72 -15.58 -3.89
N SER A 516 -8.32 -15.36 -5.06
CA SER A 516 -7.61 -15.05 -6.31
C SER A 516 -7.78 -13.59 -6.73
N THR A 517 -8.37 -12.78 -5.86
CA THR A 517 -8.57 -11.35 -6.00
C THR A 517 -7.70 -10.62 -4.97
N SER A 518 -7.14 -9.49 -5.38
CA SER A 518 -6.49 -8.52 -4.50
C SER A 518 -7.08 -7.15 -4.80
N PHE A 519 -7.19 -6.26 -3.81
CA PHE A 519 -7.61 -4.87 -3.99
C PHE A 519 -6.47 -3.91 -3.66
N ALA A 520 -6.67 -2.62 -3.90
CA ALA A 520 -5.72 -1.57 -3.57
C ALA A 520 -6.49 -0.39 -2.94
N GLN A 521 -6.62 -0.45 -1.61
CA GLN A 521 -7.32 0.55 -0.79
C GLN A 521 -8.77 0.81 -1.28
N PRO A 522 -9.67 -0.18 -1.20
CA PRO A 522 -11.07 0.02 -1.58
C PRO A 522 -11.69 1.10 -0.69
N SER A 523 -12.39 2.07 -1.27
CA SER A 523 -12.91 3.24 -0.54
C SER A 523 -14.36 3.60 -0.86
N GLY A 524 -14.98 2.94 -1.84
CA GLY A 524 -16.37 3.13 -2.22
C GLY A 524 -17.07 1.81 -2.48
N LEU A 525 -18.28 1.63 -1.94
CA LEU A 525 -19.10 0.44 -2.21
C LEU A 525 -20.51 0.81 -2.67
N SER A 526 -21.04 0.02 -3.61
CA SER A 526 -22.46 0.06 -3.96
C SER A 526 -22.93 -1.31 -4.42
N LEU A 527 -24.10 -1.74 -3.95
CA LEU A 527 -24.72 -2.95 -4.47
C LEU A 527 -25.30 -2.71 -5.87
N SER A 528 -25.12 -3.69 -6.74
CA SER A 528 -25.86 -3.80 -8.00
C SER A 528 -27.38 -3.90 -7.75
N GLN A 529 -28.18 -3.45 -8.71
CA GLN A 529 -29.64 -3.47 -8.59
C GLN A 529 -30.24 -4.87 -8.36
N ASP A 530 -29.64 -5.90 -8.97
CA ASP A 530 -30.09 -7.29 -8.84
C ASP A 530 -29.52 -7.98 -7.60
N LEU A 531 -28.71 -7.26 -6.82
CA LEU A 531 -28.09 -7.70 -5.58
C LEU A 531 -27.21 -8.96 -5.77
N ARG A 532 -26.52 -9.06 -6.91
CA ARG A 532 -25.59 -10.16 -7.20
C ARG A 532 -24.13 -9.76 -7.13
N GLU A 533 -23.86 -8.49 -7.35
CA GLU A 533 -22.51 -7.91 -7.33
C GLU A 533 -22.42 -6.69 -6.39
N ILE A 534 -21.22 -6.43 -5.88
CA ILE A 534 -20.83 -5.15 -5.27
C ILE A 534 -19.90 -4.44 -6.24
N TYR A 535 -20.23 -3.20 -6.58
CA TYR A 535 -19.33 -2.28 -7.26
C TYR A 535 -18.41 -1.61 -6.24
N ILE A 536 -17.13 -1.55 -6.59
CA ILE A 536 -16.05 -1.11 -5.71
C ILE A 536 -15.27 -0.02 -6.41
N ALA A 537 -15.11 1.12 -5.73
CA ALA A 537 -14.09 2.10 -6.06
C ALA A 537 -12.78 1.68 -5.40
N ASP A 538 -11.84 1.19 -6.21
CA ASP A 538 -10.55 0.66 -5.79
C ASP A 538 -9.49 1.76 -6.01
N SER A 539 -9.26 2.55 -4.97
CA SER A 539 -8.73 3.91 -5.08
C SER A 539 -7.27 3.94 -5.54
N GLU A 540 -6.41 3.13 -4.91
CA GLU A 540 -4.96 3.15 -5.19
C GLU A 540 -4.62 2.48 -6.54
N SER A 541 -5.50 1.62 -7.05
CA SER A 541 -5.41 1.07 -8.42
C SER A 541 -6.06 1.97 -9.47
N SER A 542 -6.76 3.04 -9.05
CA SER A 542 -7.54 3.92 -9.91
C SER A 542 -8.50 3.16 -10.83
N SER A 543 -9.23 2.22 -10.24
CA SER A 543 -10.15 1.35 -10.97
C SER A 543 -11.51 1.21 -10.29
N ILE A 544 -12.52 0.85 -11.09
CA ILE A 544 -13.85 0.42 -10.65
C ILE A 544 -13.99 -1.05 -10.96
N ARG A 545 -14.46 -1.81 -9.98
CA ARG A 545 -14.51 -3.28 -10.03
C ARG A 545 -15.86 -3.80 -9.59
N ALA A 546 -16.25 -4.96 -10.09
CA ALA A 546 -17.44 -5.67 -9.65
C ALA A 546 -17.02 -6.97 -8.97
N THR A 547 -17.52 -7.20 -7.75
CA THR A 547 -17.31 -8.44 -6.99
C THR A 547 -18.60 -9.23 -6.92
N ASP A 548 -18.57 -10.48 -7.37
CA ASP A 548 -19.70 -11.40 -7.33
C ASP A 548 -19.93 -11.90 -5.89
N LEU A 549 -21.16 -11.74 -5.40
CA LEU A 549 -21.52 -12.04 -4.02
C LEU A 549 -21.51 -13.53 -3.67
N LYS A 550 -21.57 -14.40 -4.68
CA LYS A 550 -21.59 -15.86 -4.48
C LYS A 550 -20.18 -16.44 -4.37
N THR A 551 -19.26 -15.93 -5.18
CA THR A 551 -17.89 -16.47 -5.31
C THR A 551 -16.85 -15.64 -4.56
N GLY A 552 -17.16 -14.37 -4.28
CA GLY A 552 -16.20 -13.39 -3.80
C GLY A 552 -15.15 -13.02 -4.84
N GLY A 553 -15.26 -13.51 -6.09
CA GLY A 553 -14.38 -13.15 -7.19
C GLY A 553 -14.70 -11.76 -7.73
N SER A 554 -13.73 -11.12 -8.37
CA SER A 554 -13.85 -9.78 -8.92
C SER A 554 -13.48 -9.71 -10.40
N ARG A 555 -14.05 -8.71 -11.08
CA ARG A 555 -13.74 -8.36 -12.47
C ARG A 555 -13.62 -6.84 -12.63
N LEU A 556 -12.81 -6.42 -13.60
CA LEU A 556 -12.65 -5.01 -13.94
C LEU A 556 -13.91 -4.47 -14.62
N LEU A 557 -14.36 -3.28 -14.19
CA LEU A 557 -15.37 -2.49 -14.91
C LEU A 557 -14.71 -1.35 -15.68
N ALA A 558 -13.86 -0.56 -15.03
CA ALA A 558 -13.15 0.55 -15.66
C ALA A 558 -11.85 0.91 -14.94
N GLY A 559 -10.91 1.53 -15.64
CA GLY A 559 -9.69 2.05 -15.04
C GLY A 559 -8.60 1.00 -14.80
N GLY A 560 -7.50 1.43 -14.19
CA GLY A 560 -6.38 0.58 -13.81
C GLY A 560 -5.64 -0.14 -14.94
N ASP A 561 -4.59 -0.87 -14.56
CA ASP A 561 -3.82 -1.73 -15.45
C ASP A 561 -4.40 -3.15 -15.49
N PRO A 562 -4.95 -3.60 -16.62
CA PRO A 562 -5.53 -4.95 -16.72
C PRO A 562 -4.47 -6.04 -16.98
N ILE A 563 -3.22 -5.67 -17.27
CA ILE A 563 -2.15 -6.60 -17.65
C ILE A 563 -1.23 -6.85 -16.45
N PHE A 564 -0.85 -5.79 -15.73
CA PHE A 564 0.10 -5.86 -14.64
C PHE A 564 -0.57 -5.51 -13.32
N SER A 565 -0.97 -6.52 -12.55
CA SER A 565 -1.67 -6.31 -11.28
C SER A 565 -0.87 -5.52 -10.23
N ASP A 566 0.46 -5.55 -10.30
CA ASP A 566 1.33 -4.77 -9.42
C ASP A 566 1.48 -3.29 -9.87
N ASN A 567 0.99 -2.93 -11.06
CA ASN A 567 1.04 -1.55 -11.56
C ASN A 567 -0.13 -0.73 -11.00
N LEU A 568 0.13 -0.06 -9.89
CA LEU A 568 -0.82 0.88 -9.24
C LEU A 568 -0.69 2.33 -9.75
N PHE A 569 0.00 2.54 -10.88
CA PHE A 569 0.33 3.87 -11.41
C PHE A 569 -0.31 4.16 -12.78
N LYS A 570 -1.28 3.33 -13.21
CA LYS A 570 -2.06 3.62 -14.42
C LYS A 570 -3.31 4.43 -14.05
N PHE A 571 -3.12 5.74 -13.96
CA PHE A 571 -4.14 6.73 -13.65
C PHE A 571 -4.12 7.88 -14.67
N GLY A 572 -5.10 8.79 -14.59
CA GLY A 572 -5.22 9.95 -15.45
C GLY A 572 -6.68 10.42 -15.52
N ASP A 573 -6.99 11.26 -16.51
CA ASP A 573 -8.35 11.78 -16.76
C ASP A 573 -8.72 11.49 -18.22
N GLN A 574 -9.28 10.30 -18.46
CA GLN A 574 -9.64 9.87 -19.80
C GLN A 574 -10.92 9.04 -19.84
N ASP A 575 -11.79 9.42 -20.75
CA ASP A 575 -12.96 8.63 -21.12
C ASP A 575 -12.59 7.46 -22.03
N GLY A 576 -13.42 6.42 -22.00
CA GLY A 576 -13.18 5.19 -22.73
C GLY A 576 -14.05 4.05 -22.25
N ILE A 577 -13.73 2.84 -22.70
CA ILE A 577 -14.44 1.61 -22.30
C ILE A 577 -13.46 0.69 -21.56
N GLY A 578 -13.88 0.13 -20.43
CA GLY A 578 -13.07 -0.82 -19.68
C GLY A 578 -11.73 -0.22 -19.24
N SER A 579 -10.64 -0.84 -19.63
CA SER A 579 -9.28 -0.44 -19.25
C SER A 579 -8.70 0.74 -20.06
N GLU A 580 -9.42 1.27 -21.05
CA GLU A 580 -9.06 2.52 -21.74
C GLU A 580 -9.36 3.76 -20.89
N VAL A 581 -10.25 3.59 -19.91
CA VAL A 581 -10.59 4.61 -18.93
C VAL A 581 -9.39 4.92 -18.06
N LEU A 582 -9.17 6.20 -17.78
CA LEU A 582 -8.25 6.63 -16.73
C LEU A 582 -9.03 7.44 -15.70
N LEU A 583 -8.88 7.03 -14.44
CA LEU A 583 -9.40 7.69 -13.24
C LEU A 583 -8.21 8.10 -12.36
N GLN A 584 -8.48 8.90 -11.33
CA GLN A 584 -7.47 9.29 -10.35
C GLN A 584 -8.07 9.25 -8.94
N HIS A 585 -7.69 8.21 -8.19
CA HIS A 585 -8.13 7.99 -6.80
C HIS A 585 -9.65 8.12 -6.59
N PRO A 586 -10.47 7.29 -7.28
CA PRO A 586 -11.92 7.34 -7.13
C PRO A 586 -12.32 6.86 -5.73
N LEU A 587 -13.06 7.68 -4.97
CA LEU A 587 -13.46 7.37 -3.60
C LEU A 587 -14.91 6.91 -3.47
N GLY A 588 -15.73 7.10 -4.50
CA GLY A 588 -17.16 6.80 -4.46
C GLY A 588 -17.64 6.10 -5.72
N VAL A 589 -18.56 5.16 -5.53
CA VAL A 589 -19.28 4.49 -6.61
C VAL A 589 -20.73 4.32 -6.17
N MET A 590 -21.68 4.50 -7.08
CA MET A 590 -23.11 4.32 -6.80
C MET A 590 -23.80 3.68 -8.01
N SER A 591 -24.52 2.58 -7.79
CA SER A 591 -25.47 2.06 -8.77
C SER A 591 -26.72 2.92 -8.78
N GLY A 592 -27.06 3.52 -9.91
CA GLY A 592 -28.32 4.24 -10.12
C GLY A 592 -29.49 3.27 -10.37
N ASN A 593 -30.72 3.79 -10.33
CA ASN A 593 -31.95 3.03 -10.67
C ASN A 593 -32.21 2.93 -12.18
N ASP A 594 -31.48 3.71 -12.96
CA ASP A 594 -31.44 3.75 -14.42
C ASP A 594 -30.55 2.65 -15.04
N GLY A 595 -29.81 1.90 -14.20
CA GLY A 595 -28.85 0.90 -14.64
C GLY A 595 -27.43 1.46 -14.86
N GLU A 596 -27.23 2.73 -14.54
CA GLU A 596 -25.94 3.43 -14.65
C GLU A 596 -25.10 3.25 -13.39
N ILE A 597 -23.78 3.45 -13.51
CA ILE A 597 -22.86 3.51 -12.38
C ILE A 597 -22.23 4.90 -12.34
N TYR A 598 -22.45 5.59 -11.23
CA TYR A 598 -21.91 6.92 -10.97
C TYR A 598 -20.61 6.80 -10.18
N ILE A 599 -19.57 7.53 -10.59
CA ILE A 599 -18.24 7.47 -10.00
C ILE A 599 -17.85 8.87 -9.51
N ALA A 600 -17.43 8.97 -8.25
CA ALA A 600 -16.76 10.14 -7.72
C ALA A 600 -15.26 10.00 -7.98
N ASP A 601 -14.79 10.58 -9.08
CA ASP A 601 -13.40 10.54 -9.54
C ASP A 601 -12.60 11.69 -8.89
N SER A 602 -12.22 11.44 -7.63
CA SER A 602 -11.94 12.49 -6.65
C SER A 602 -10.78 13.41 -7.03
N TYR A 603 -9.67 12.87 -7.53
CA TYR A 603 -8.47 13.67 -7.81
C TYR A 603 -8.48 14.29 -9.21
N ASN A 604 -9.41 13.88 -10.08
CA ASN A 604 -9.71 14.62 -11.30
C ASN A 604 -10.73 15.75 -11.09
N HIS A 605 -11.25 15.90 -9.85
CA HIS A 605 -12.27 16.87 -9.47
C HIS A 605 -13.57 16.77 -10.28
N LYS A 606 -13.99 15.55 -10.62
CA LYS A 606 -15.18 15.29 -11.45
C LYS A 606 -16.11 14.26 -10.83
N SER A 607 -17.40 14.44 -11.05
CA SER A 607 -18.38 13.35 -11.05
C SER A 607 -18.43 12.76 -12.46
N SER A 608 -18.00 11.52 -12.65
CA SER A 608 -18.08 10.84 -13.94
C SER A 608 -19.34 9.97 -13.99
N LEU A 609 -20.18 10.20 -15.00
CA LEU A 609 -21.38 9.42 -15.31
C LEU A 609 -20.97 8.29 -16.28
N ARG A 610 -21.19 7.02 -15.92
CA ARG A 610 -20.83 5.89 -16.80
C ARG A 610 -21.92 4.82 -16.90
N ASN A 611 -22.31 4.57 -18.14
CA ASN A 611 -23.21 3.52 -18.57
C ASN A 611 -22.47 2.18 -18.61
N PHE A 612 -22.92 1.23 -17.79
CA PHE A 612 -22.48 -0.16 -17.85
C PHE A 612 -23.60 -1.11 -18.31
N ALA A 613 -24.69 -0.58 -18.86
CA ALA A 613 -25.74 -1.35 -19.51
C ALA A 613 -25.60 -1.24 -21.05
N CYS A 614 -24.97 -2.27 -21.64
CA CYS A 614 -24.75 -2.50 -23.07
C CYS A 614 -23.60 -1.73 -23.75
N LEU A 615 -22.84 -2.51 -24.54
CA LEU A 615 -21.90 -2.08 -25.58
C LEU A 615 -22.36 -0.80 -26.29
N GLY A 616 -21.67 0.31 -26.06
CA GLY A 616 -21.73 1.49 -26.94
C GLY A 616 -21.92 2.82 -26.23
N THR A 617 -20.80 3.53 -26.05
CA THR A 617 -20.69 5.01 -25.87
C THR A 617 -21.32 5.64 -24.63
N CYS A 618 -20.46 6.20 -23.75
CA CYS A 618 -20.82 7.09 -22.63
C CYS A 618 -20.55 8.56 -22.98
N PHE A 619 -21.42 9.46 -22.50
CA PHE A 619 -21.20 10.91 -22.42
C PHE A 619 -21.16 11.36 -20.96
N ILE A 620 -20.20 12.22 -20.62
CA ILE A 620 -20.14 12.95 -19.35
C ILE A 620 -20.95 14.25 -19.48
N ALA A 621 -21.82 14.55 -18.52
CA ALA A 621 -22.38 15.89 -18.35
C ALA A 621 -21.35 16.76 -17.60
N SER A 622 -21.00 17.89 -18.21
CA SER A 622 -20.03 18.90 -17.78
C SER A 622 -20.40 19.64 -16.51
#